data_AF-A0A966WHZ5-F1
#
_entry.id   AF-A0A966WHZ5-F1
#
_cell.length_a   1.000
_cell.length_b   1.000
_cell.length_c   1.000
_cell.angle_alpha   90.00
_cell.angle_beta   90.00
_cell.angle_gamma   90.00
#
_symmetry.space_group_name_H-M   'P 1'
#
loop_
_entity.id
_entity.type
_entity.pdbx_description
1 polymer ?
#
loop_
_entity_poly.entity_id
_entity_poly.type
_entity_poly.pdbx_seq_one_letter_code
_entity_poly.pdbx_strand_id
1 'polypeptide(L)'
;MEEEEKEEQPKSDLGLFSKKLERYFFEKRAVYLWGVVDDKSAKDVVSKLLLLEADKPGEEIKFYINSPGGVVTSGMVMYDTMQMISSPVSTICMGLAASMGSILLSGGAKGKRFIFPHG
;
A
#
# COMPACT_ATOMS: atom_id res chain seq x y z
N MET A 1 -36.54 15.58 -30.01
CA MET A 1 -36.67 16.27 -28.71
C MET A 1 -37.12 15.18 -27.77
N GLU A 2 -36.31 14.67 -26.86
CA GLU A 2 -35.37 15.38 -25.99
C GLU A 2 -34.03 14.62 -25.92
N GLU A 3 -32.93 15.36 -26.05
CA GLU A 3 -31.61 14.88 -25.66
C GLU A 3 -31.58 14.90 -24.12
N GLU A 4 -31.44 13.74 -23.48
CA GLU A 4 -31.14 13.68 -22.06
C GLU A 4 -29.70 14.18 -21.86
N GLU A 5 -29.57 15.44 -21.47
CA GLU A 5 -28.33 16.01 -20.96
C GLU A 5 -27.88 15.21 -19.74
N LYS A 6 -26.83 14.41 -19.89
CA LYS A 6 -26.09 13.86 -18.75
C LYS A 6 -25.48 15.03 -17.99
N GLU A 7 -26.06 15.39 -16.86
CA GLU A 7 -25.44 16.28 -15.88
C GLU A 7 -24.10 15.68 -15.42
N GLU A 8 -23.00 16.20 -15.96
CA GLU A 8 -21.66 15.96 -15.42
C GLU A 8 -21.58 16.58 -14.02
N GLN A 9 -21.74 15.75 -12.99
CA GLN A 9 -21.52 16.18 -11.61
C GLN A 9 -20.10 16.75 -11.47
N PRO A 10 -19.94 17.95 -10.87
CA PRO A 10 -18.65 18.59 -10.74
C PRO A 10 -17.73 17.71 -9.89
N LYS A 11 -16.59 17.30 -10.46
CA LYS A 11 -15.55 16.54 -9.76
C LYS A 11 -15.15 17.34 -8.51
N SER A 12 -15.50 16.84 -7.33
CA SER A 12 -15.15 17.51 -6.06
C SER A 12 -13.63 17.71 -5.96
N ASP A 13 -13.20 18.89 -5.50
CA ASP A 13 -11.77 19.23 -5.33
C ASP A 13 -11.03 18.20 -4.47
N LEU A 14 -11.73 17.60 -3.50
CA LEU A 14 -11.22 16.50 -2.67
C LEU A 14 -10.93 15.24 -3.48
N GLY A 15 -11.79 14.89 -4.44
CA GLY A 15 -11.60 13.76 -5.34
C GLY A 15 -10.41 13.97 -6.29
N LEU A 16 -10.19 15.20 -6.76
CA LEU A 16 -9.01 15.53 -7.56
C LEU A 16 -7.72 15.46 -6.73
N PHE A 17 -7.76 15.94 -5.48
CA PHE A 17 -6.64 15.83 -4.55
C PHE A 17 -6.26 14.36 -4.28
N SER A 18 -7.24 13.50 -4.01
CA SER A 18 -7.01 12.05 -3.79
C SER A 18 -6.31 11.41 -4.98
N LYS A 19 -6.81 11.67 -6.21
CA LYS A 19 -6.19 11.13 -7.44
C LYS A 19 -4.76 11.61 -7.63
N LYS A 20 -4.48 12.88 -7.32
CA LYS A 20 -3.13 13.43 -7.40
C LYS A 20 -2.19 12.78 -6.38
N LEU A 21 -2.67 12.53 -5.16
CA LEU A 21 -1.93 11.85 -4.11
C LEU A 21 -1.62 10.40 -4.49
N GLU A 22 -2.62 9.65 -4.96
CA GLU A 22 -2.46 8.27 -5.43
C GLU A 22 -1.43 8.17 -6.56
N ARG A 23 -1.53 9.06 -7.54
CA ARG A 23 -0.55 9.14 -8.64
C ARG A 23 0.86 9.42 -8.12
N TYR A 24 1.00 10.37 -7.18
CA TYR A 24 2.29 10.69 -6.59
C TYR A 24 2.91 9.47 -5.88
N PHE A 25 2.14 8.73 -5.09
CA PHE A 25 2.65 7.53 -4.42
C PHE A 25 3.01 6.41 -5.38
N PHE A 26 2.21 6.24 -6.45
CA PHE A 26 2.52 5.31 -7.52
C PHE A 26 3.85 5.64 -8.21
N GLU A 27 4.04 6.91 -8.62
CA GLU A 27 5.30 7.37 -9.23
C GLU A 27 6.51 7.22 -8.29
N LYS A 28 6.29 7.32 -6.97
CA LYS A 28 7.32 7.08 -5.94
C LYS A 28 7.47 5.61 -5.56
N ARG A 29 6.69 4.70 -6.16
CA ARG A 29 6.63 3.26 -5.85
C ARG A 29 6.43 3.00 -4.35
N ALA A 30 5.53 3.77 -3.73
CA ALA A 30 5.26 3.74 -2.31
C ALA A 30 3.86 3.18 -2.02
N VAL A 31 3.79 2.23 -1.11
CA VAL A 31 2.55 1.65 -0.57
C VAL A 31 2.50 1.98 0.93
N TYR A 32 1.32 2.31 1.43
CA TYR A 32 1.14 2.65 2.84
C TYR A 32 0.05 1.79 3.46
N LEU A 33 0.37 1.17 4.58
CA LEU A 33 -0.59 0.51 5.47
C LEU A 33 -0.83 1.40 6.68
N TRP A 34 -2.04 1.97 6.76
CA TRP A 34 -2.49 2.80 7.87
C TRP A 34 -3.58 2.08 8.64
N GLY A 35 -3.35 1.82 9.93
CA GLY A 35 -4.33 1.23 10.82
C GLY A 35 -4.38 -0.30 10.77
N VAL A 36 -5.55 -0.86 11.06
CA VAL A 36 -5.77 -2.30 11.29
C VAL A 36 -5.51 -3.11 10.02
N VAL A 37 -4.91 -4.30 10.19
CA VAL A 37 -4.83 -5.31 9.13
C VAL A 37 -6.16 -6.06 9.05
N ASP A 38 -6.82 -5.95 7.91
CA ASP A 38 -8.12 -6.56 7.58
C ASP A 38 -8.22 -6.82 6.07
N ASP A 39 -9.32 -7.39 5.60
CA ASP A 39 -9.48 -7.73 4.17
C ASP A 39 -9.48 -6.50 3.26
N LYS A 40 -9.94 -5.35 3.78
CA LYS A 40 -9.98 -4.10 3.02
C LYS A 40 -8.57 -3.55 2.79
N SER A 41 -7.79 -3.43 3.85
CA SER A 41 -6.40 -3.00 3.80
C SER A 41 -5.54 -4.01 3.04
N ALA A 42 -5.78 -5.32 3.19
CA ALA A 42 -5.10 -6.37 2.42
C ALA A 42 -5.36 -6.22 0.93
N LYS A 43 -6.62 -6.06 0.52
CA LYS A 43 -6.97 -5.83 -0.88
C LYS A 43 -6.28 -4.59 -1.44
N ASP A 44 -6.26 -3.48 -0.70
CA ASP A 44 -5.62 -2.23 -1.13
C ASP A 44 -4.11 -2.39 -1.30
N VAL A 45 -3.42 -2.92 -0.27
CA VAL A 45 -1.96 -3.14 -0.29
C VAL A 45 -1.58 -4.11 -1.41
N VAL A 46 -2.25 -5.26 -1.52
CA VAL A 46 -1.96 -6.27 -2.53
C VAL A 46 -2.17 -5.73 -3.94
N SER A 47 -3.28 -5.02 -4.18
CA SER A 47 -3.55 -4.43 -5.50
C SER A 47 -2.46 -3.43 -5.90
N LYS A 48 -1.98 -2.61 -4.97
CA LYS A 48 -0.91 -1.64 -5.21
C LYS A 48 0.45 -2.32 -5.43
N LEU A 49 0.78 -3.36 -4.68
CA LEU A 49 2.00 -4.15 -4.89
C LEU A 49 2.01 -4.78 -6.29
N LEU A 50 0.92 -5.42 -6.69
CA LEU A 50 0.79 -6.05 -8.01
C LEU A 50 0.82 -5.02 -9.14
N LEU A 51 0.21 -3.85 -8.94
CA LEU A 51 0.23 -2.77 -9.92
C LEU A 51 1.66 -2.22 -10.12
N LEU A 52 2.41 -2.02 -9.04
CA LEU A 52 3.80 -1.53 -9.09
C LEU A 52 4.76 -2.57 -9.68
N GLU A 53 4.54 -3.85 -9.40
CA GLU A 53 5.25 -4.96 -10.04
C GLU A 53 4.97 -4.97 -11.55
N ALA A 54 3.71 -4.81 -11.98
CA ALA A 54 3.37 -4.79 -13.39
C ALA A 54 3.91 -3.57 -14.15
N ASP A 55 4.00 -2.40 -13.49
CA ASP A 55 4.54 -1.17 -14.07
C ASP A 55 6.05 -1.27 -14.33
N LYS A 56 6.82 -1.69 -13.32
CA LYS A 56 8.28 -1.86 -13.41
C LYS A 56 8.72 -3.07 -12.58
N PRO A 57 8.72 -4.28 -13.16
CA PRO A 57 9.15 -5.50 -12.48
C PRO A 57 10.61 -5.40 -12.00
N GLY A 58 10.89 -5.93 -10.82
CA GLY A 58 12.24 -5.96 -10.24
C GLY A 58 12.72 -4.63 -9.64
N GLU A 59 12.03 -3.51 -9.86
CA GLU A 59 12.35 -2.24 -9.20
C GLU A 59 11.83 -2.22 -7.76
N GLU A 60 12.57 -1.61 -6.84
CA GLU A 60 12.19 -1.56 -5.42
C GLU A 60 10.80 -0.95 -5.19
N ILE A 61 10.05 -1.54 -4.25
CA ILE A 61 8.80 -0.99 -3.72
C ILE A 61 9.01 -0.64 -2.25
N LYS A 62 8.57 0.56 -1.84
CA LYS A 62 8.65 1.02 -0.44
C LYS A 62 7.31 0.81 0.24
N PHE A 63 7.27 -0.07 1.23
CA PHE A 63 6.10 -0.37 2.02
C PHE A 63 6.20 0.26 3.40
N TYR A 64 5.46 1.34 3.60
CA TYR A 64 5.38 2.07 4.87
C TYR A 64 4.27 1.48 5.74
N ILE A 65 4.61 1.20 7.00
CA ILE A 65 3.74 0.48 7.94
C ILE A 65 3.52 1.34 9.18
N ASN A 66 2.25 1.67 9.42
CA ASN A 66 1.75 2.20 10.68
C ASN A 66 0.51 1.41 11.08
N SER A 67 0.72 0.30 11.79
CA SER A 67 -0.34 -0.67 12.08
C SER A 67 -0.21 -1.28 13.48
N PRO A 68 -1.32 -1.34 14.25
CA PRO A 68 -1.39 -2.15 15.47
C PRO A 68 -1.51 -3.66 15.20
N GLY A 69 -1.54 -4.07 13.93
CA GLY A 69 -1.81 -5.44 13.49
C GLY A 69 -3.28 -5.69 13.21
N GLY A 70 -3.69 -6.96 13.21
CA GLY A 70 -5.07 -7.36 12.90
C GLY A 70 -5.17 -8.81 12.46
N VAL A 71 -6.04 -9.06 11.47
CA VAL A 71 -6.38 -10.40 10.98
C VAL A 71 -5.16 -11.07 10.35
N VAL A 72 -4.77 -12.22 10.92
CA VAL A 72 -3.57 -12.96 10.51
C VAL A 72 -3.63 -13.37 9.04
N THR A 73 -4.75 -13.94 8.59
CA THR A 73 -4.90 -14.40 7.20
C THR A 73 -4.82 -13.25 6.20
N SER A 74 -5.45 -12.12 6.47
CA SER A 74 -5.37 -10.93 5.61
C SER A 74 -3.94 -10.39 5.54
N GLY A 75 -3.22 -10.39 6.66
CA GLY A 75 -1.80 -10.03 6.69
C GLY A 75 -0.91 -11.04 5.97
N MET A 76 -1.21 -12.34 6.04
CA MET A 76 -0.47 -13.36 5.30
C MET A 76 -0.62 -13.21 3.79
N VAL A 77 -1.79 -12.81 3.28
CA VAL A 77 -1.94 -12.53 1.84
C VAL A 77 -1.03 -11.36 1.40
N MET A 78 -0.90 -10.32 2.22
CA MET A 78 0.06 -9.24 1.94
C MET A 78 1.50 -9.77 1.94
N TYR A 79 1.88 -10.56 2.97
CA TYR A 79 3.20 -11.14 3.11
C TYR A 79 3.55 -12.05 1.92
N ASP A 80 2.68 -12.99 1.57
CA ASP A 80 2.89 -13.92 0.45
C ASP A 80 3.01 -13.15 -0.87
N THR A 81 2.24 -12.07 -1.04
CA THR A 81 2.38 -11.18 -2.21
C THR A 81 3.77 -10.54 -2.27
N MET A 82 4.29 -10.05 -1.13
CA MET A 82 5.66 -9.50 -1.06
C MET A 82 6.72 -10.53 -1.47
N GLN A 83 6.50 -11.81 -1.13
CA GLN A 83 7.43 -12.90 -1.47
C GLN A 83 7.28 -13.40 -2.91
N MET A 84 6.09 -13.25 -3.50
CA MET A 84 5.75 -13.73 -4.84
C MET A 84 6.30 -12.83 -5.95
N ILE A 85 6.29 -11.51 -5.73
CA ILE A 85 6.70 -10.53 -6.76
C ILE A 85 8.22 -10.48 -6.93
N SER A 86 8.69 -10.10 -8.13
CA SER A 86 10.13 -9.97 -8.40
C SER A 86 10.74 -8.71 -7.78
N SER A 87 9.93 -7.66 -7.62
CA SER A 87 10.33 -6.40 -6.99
C SER A 87 10.70 -6.59 -5.50
N PRO A 88 11.91 -6.19 -5.06
CA PRO A 88 12.27 -6.26 -3.65
C PRO A 88 11.46 -5.24 -2.84
N VAL A 89 10.80 -5.70 -1.78
CA VAL A 89 10.00 -4.84 -0.90
C VAL A 89 10.85 -4.32 0.26
N SER A 90 11.09 -3.02 0.27
CA SER A 90 11.64 -2.29 1.43
C SER A 90 10.53 -2.00 2.42
N THR A 91 10.67 -2.42 3.67
CA THR A 91 9.65 -2.18 4.71
C THR A 91 10.13 -1.12 5.68
N ILE A 92 9.25 -0.16 6.00
CA ILE A 92 9.59 1.00 6.81
C ILE A 92 8.50 1.22 7.85
N CYS A 93 8.84 1.07 9.13
CA CYS A 93 7.93 1.39 10.21
C CYS A 93 7.87 2.90 10.46
N MET A 94 6.65 3.45 10.44
CA MET A 94 6.33 4.83 10.78
C MET A 94 5.34 4.83 11.96
N GLY A 95 5.83 5.04 13.18
CA GLY A 95 5.00 5.15 14.38
C GLY A 95 4.78 3.82 15.09
N LEU A 96 4.09 2.85 14.49
CA LEU A 96 3.83 1.56 15.12
C LEU A 96 3.83 0.41 14.11
N ALA A 97 4.50 -0.68 14.43
CA ALA A 97 4.34 -1.96 13.75
C ALA A 97 4.19 -3.09 14.78
N ALA A 98 2.96 -3.36 15.21
CA ALA A 98 2.66 -4.39 16.19
C ALA A 98 1.94 -5.60 15.57
N SER A 99 2.08 -6.78 16.18
CA SER A 99 1.43 -8.02 15.73
C SER A 99 1.64 -8.28 14.23
N MET A 100 0.59 -8.41 13.40
CA MET A 100 0.76 -8.56 11.96
C MET A 100 1.52 -7.41 11.28
N GLY A 101 1.46 -6.19 11.80
CA GLY A 101 2.32 -5.09 11.33
C GLY A 101 3.81 -5.38 11.53
N SER A 102 4.18 -6.03 12.65
CA SER A 102 5.57 -6.43 12.93
C SER A 102 6.06 -7.58 12.04
N ILE A 103 5.16 -8.50 11.68
CA ILE A 103 5.45 -9.60 10.75
C ILE A 103 5.68 -9.04 9.35
N LEU A 104 4.80 -8.15 8.88
CA LEU A 104 4.95 -7.47 7.60
C LEU A 104 6.24 -6.65 7.54
N LEU A 105 6.57 -5.91 8.60
CA LEU A 105 7.84 -5.19 8.70
C LEU A 105 9.04 -6.16 8.58
N SER A 106 8.97 -7.30 9.26
CA SER A 106 10.04 -8.30 9.26
C SER A 106 10.19 -9.03 7.92
N GLY A 107 9.10 -9.11 7.14
CA GLY A 107 9.02 -9.74 5.82
C GLY A 107 9.63 -8.94 4.67
N GLY A 108 10.10 -7.72 4.91
CA GLY A 108 10.83 -6.96 3.90
C GLY A 108 12.11 -7.66 3.46
N ALA A 109 12.59 -7.32 2.27
CA ALA A 109 13.81 -7.86 1.70
C ALA A 109 15.01 -7.70 2.67
N LYS A 110 15.91 -8.68 2.68
CA LYS A 110 17.07 -8.69 3.59
C LYS A 110 17.90 -7.41 3.41
N GLY A 111 18.20 -6.75 4.53
CA GLY A 111 18.93 -5.47 4.56
C GLY A 111 18.09 -4.23 4.22
N LYS A 112 16.79 -4.40 3.98
CA LYS A 112 15.86 -3.34 3.54
C LYS A 112 14.68 -3.16 4.50
N ARG A 113 14.92 -3.35 5.80
CA ARG A 113 13.92 -3.25 6.87
C ARG A 113 14.34 -2.13 7.79
N PHE A 114 13.54 -1.07 7.83
CA PHE A 114 13.89 0.19 8.47
C PHE A 114 12.81 0.62 9.46
N ILE A 115 13.21 1.45 10.41
CA ILE A 115 12.33 2.04 11.41
C ILE A 115 12.71 3.51 11.57
N PHE A 116 11.71 4.38 11.61
CA PHE A 116 11.94 5.77 12.00
C PHE A 116 12.30 5.85 13.50
N PRO A 117 12.99 6.91 13.97
CA PRO A 117 13.42 7.02 15.36
C PRO A 117 12.30 6.94 16.43
N HIS A 118 11.05 7.19 16.03
CA HIS A 118 9.87 7.13 16.89
C HIS A 118 8.85 6.08 16.42
N GLY A 119 9.30 5.09 15.64
CA GLY A 119 8.49 3.95 15.20
C GLY A 119 8.52 2.77 16.15
#